data_AF-A0AAI8MC02-F1
#
_entry.id   AF-A0AAI8MC02-F1
#
_cell.length_a   1.000
_cell.length_b   1.000
_cell.length_c   1.000
_cell.angle_alpha   90.00
_cell.angle_beta   90.00
_cell.angle_gamma   90.00
#
_symmetry.space_group_name_H-M   'P 1'
#
loop_
_entity.id
_entity.type
_entity.pdbx_description
1 polymer ?
#
loop_
_entity_poly.entity_id
_entity_poly.type
_entity_poly.pdbx_seq_one_letter_code
_entity_poly.pdbx_strand_id
1 'polypeptide(L)'
;MALVIGNSAYKSALKLGNPVNDATLVGGMFKLAGFDSVDVRLDLNASDMRRALREFAGRTRDADVAVVYYAGHGIELDGNNYLIPTDAALESDGDVLDETIPVERVQFAVEPAKQLRLIILDACRDNPFAKTMKRTLASRAIGRGLAKVEPTSPNTMIAFAAKAGSTASDGDTRNSPFATAIAEHLPKPGLDLRKAFGFVRDDVLKRTGYKQEPFVYGSLGGDDVPLVAAKPAVTGPQANPQDAIRRDYELALQLATRDGWEAFLAQYPDGFYANLAKGQLNKIAAEETRASAEQRAKAAEQEKARLVAERAQKAEQDKATAAARAAEEARIAAEKQKQIEQARTEAAEQQRKVAEAAAAKALAEKQAAEKAKAELAARQAAEKVEQAAKPTADRQMPAADQKVAALSPAPTSTLSAADLTKSVQSELRRVGCLSTAADGDWSAASQRSLTLFNKYAGTQFDAKLASVDALDALKAKPGRVCPLVCNFGFKADGDQCVKIACRPGYRVGDDNECEKIQEKKPVATREESRRRDEDRKRSDAAAPAPQASGQIICNNGGCRPVAKGCRLGSVPNANGSLKITGEVCN
;
A
#
# COMPACT_ATOMS: atom_id res chain seq x y z
N MET A 1 -33.15 26.56 -22.22
CA MET A 1 -33.40 27.83 -22.94
C MET A 1 -32.72 29.02 -22.27
N ALA A 2 -32.24 29.98 -23.06
CA ALA A 2 -31.64 31.24 -22.57
C ALA A 2 -32.11 32.47 -23.37
N LEU A 3 -32.27 33.60 -22.67
CA LEU A 3 -32.41 34.95 -23.22
C LEU A 3 -31.22 35.79 -22.74
N VAL A 4 -30.57 36.51 -23.65
CA VAL A 4 -29.33 37.24 -23.39
C VAL A 4 -29.50 38.66 -23.93
N ILE A 5 -29.45 39.66 -23.05
CA ILE A 5 -29.65 41.08 -23.40
C ILE A 5 -28.36 41.86 -23.11
N GLY A 6 -27.89 42.64 -24.08
CA GLY A 6 -26.76 43.57 -23.90
C GLY A 6 -27.13 44.97 -24.34
N ASN A 7 -27.24 45.91 -23.40
CA ASN A 7 -27.57 47.31 -23.68
C ASN A 7 -26.32 48.19 -23.50
N SER A 8 -25.87 48.81 -24.59
CA SER A 8 -24.69 49.67 -24.68
C SER A 8 -25.02 51.09 -25.20
N ALA A 9 -25.92 51.19 -26.17
CA ALA A 9 -26.16 52.39 -26.99
C ALA A 9 -27.26 53.31 -26.43
N TYR A 10 -27.18 53.65 -25.14
CA TYR A 10 -28.10 54.58 -24.49
C TYR A 10 -28.20 55.93 -25.20
N LYS A 11 -29.43 56.47 -25.28
CA LYS A 11 -29.73 57.79 -25.86
C LYS A 11 -29.40 58.92 -24.88
N SER A 12 -29.79 58.77 -23.62
CA SER A 12 -29.80 59.83 -22.60
C SER A 12 -28.81 59.61 -21.44
N ALA A 13 -28.02 58.53 -21.51
CA ALA A 13 -27.01 58.17 -20.51
C ALA A 13 -25.65 57.86 -21.17
N LEU A 14 -24.60 57.72 -20.35
CA LEU A 14 -23.29 57.28 -20.80
C LEU A 14 -23.38 55.89 -21.45
N LYS A 15 -22.83 55.78 -22.67
CA LYS A 15 -22.76 54.52 -23.41
C LYS A 15 -21.73 53.58 -22.78
N LEU A 16 -22.05 52.29 -22.74
CA LEU A 16 -21.18 51.25 -22.16
C LEU A 16 -20.48 50.48 -23.27
N GLY A 17 -19.16 50.30 -23.20
CA GLY A 17 -18.38 49.66 -24.27
C GLY A 17 -18.56 48.14 -24.38
N ASN A 18 -18.84 47.48 -23.26
CA ASN A 18 -18.72 46.03 -23.14
C ASN A 18 -20.03 45.22 -23.18
N PRO A 19 -21.22 45.69 -22.71
CA PRO A 19 -22.43 44.87 -22.68
C PRO A 19 -22.83 44.14 -23.97
N VAL A 20 -22.59 44.73 -25.15
CA VAL A 20 -22.80 44.07 -26.45
C VAL A 20 -21.78 42.95 -26.72
N ASN A 21 -20.50 43.14 -26.35
CA ASN A 21 -19.49 42.08 -26.39
C ASN A 21 -19.81 40.97 -25.38
N ASP A 22 -20.20 41.34 -24.16
CA ASP A 22 -20.52 40.43 -23.07
C ASP A 22 -21.73 39.55 -23.39
N ALA A 23 -22.83 40.14 -23.87
CA ALA A 23 -23.99 39.41 -24.36
C ALA A 23 -23.65 38.50 -25.55
N THR A 24 -22.71 38.89 -26.42
CA THR A 24 -22.24 38.05 -27.52
C THR A 24 -21.41 36.86 -26.99
N LEU A 25 -20.52 37.09 -26.03
CA LEU A 25 -19.68 36.07 -25.40
C LEU A 25 -20.53 35.06 -24.62
N VAL A 26 -21.41 35.54 -23.75
CA VAL A 26 -22.29 34.71 -22.90
C VAL A 26 -23.34 33.99 -23.74
N GLY A 27 -23.89 34.64 -24.78
CA GLY A 27 -24.76 33.99 -25.76
C GLY A 27 -24.05 32.91 -26.59
N GLY A 28 -22.76 33.10 -26.90
CA GLY A 28 -21.91 32.06 -27.48
C GLY A 28 -21.70 30.87 -26.53
N MET A 29 -21.41 31.16 -25.25
CA MET A 29 -21.24 30.14 -24.21
C MET A 29 -22.49 29.29 -24.03
N PHE A 30 -23.70 29.87 -23.93
CA PHE A 30 -24.92 29.07 -23.78
C PHE A 30 -25.19 28.16 -24.99
N LYS A 31 -24.82 28.58 -26.21
CA LYS A 31 -24.91 27.72 -27.41
C LYS A 31 -23.94 26.54 -27.33
N LEU A 32 -22.70 26.78 -26.90
CA LEU A 32 -21.70 25.72 -26.65
C LEU A 32 -22.08 24.80 -25.49
N ALA A 33 -22.83 25.32 -24.51
CA ALA A 33 -23.40 24.57 -23.38
C ALA A 33 -24.59 23.67 -23.78
N GLY A 34 -25.01 23.66 -25.05
CA GLY A 34 -26.05 22.77 -25.56
C GLY A 34 -27.49 23.27 -25.38
N PHE A 35 -27.71 24.58 -25.20
CA PHE A 35 -29.05 25.13 -25.04
C PHE A 35 -29.84 25.15 -26.37
N ASP A 36 -31.03 24.54 -26.37
CA ASP A 36 -31.91 24.37 -27.54
C ASP A 36 -32.29 25.68 -28.24
N SER A 37 -32.39 26.75 -27.45
CA SER A 37 -32.70 28.09 -27.89
C SER A 37 -31.95 29.09 -27.02
N VAL A 38 -31.11 29.89 -27.69
CA VAL A 38 -30.40 31.04 -27.10
C VAL A 38 -30.73 32.28 -27.91
N ASP A 39 -31.62 33.11 -27.36
CA ASP A 39 -32.10 34.34 -27.97
C ASP A 39 -31.20 35.50 -27.51
N VAL A 40 -30.43 36.10 -28.42
CA VAL A 40 -29.50 37.20 -28.10
C VAL A 40 -30.06 38.49 -28.69
N ARG A 41 -30.30 39.49 -27.84
CA ARG A 41 -30.87 40.79 -28.21
C ARG A 41 -29.94 41.91 -27.72
N LEU A 42 -29.78 42.94 -28.54
CA LEU A 42 -28.84 44.03 -28.29
C LEU A 42 -29.58 45.37 -28.33
N ASP A 43 -29.14 46.31 -27.49
CA ASP A 43 -29.57 47.71 -27.47
C ASP A 43 -31.09 47.95 -27.42
N LEU A 44 -31.81 47.11 -26.66
CA LEU A 44 -33.27 47.11 -26.61
C LEU A 44 -33.85 48.34 -25.91
N ASN A 45 -34.90 48.90 -26.53
CA ASN A 45 -35.79 49.89 -25.94
C ASN A 45 -36.82 49.25 -24.98
N ALA A 46 -37.54 50.08 -24.21
CA ALA A 46 -38.47 49.63 -23.18
C ALA A 46 -39.57 48.71 -23.71
N SER A 47 -40.14 49.02 -24.88
CA SER A 47 -41.17 48.19 -25.54
C SER A 47 -40.61 46.83 -25.95
N ASP A 48 -39.41 46.81 -26.52
CA ASP A 48 -38.76 45.60 -27.03
C ASP A 48 -38.26 44.71 -25.89
N MET A 49 -37.76 45.25 -24.78
CA MET A 49 -37.47 44.46 -23.57
C MET A 49 -38.76 43.83 -22.99
N ARG A 50 -39.85 44.60 -22.89
CA ARG A 50 -41.16 44.10 -22.42
C ARG A 50 -41.74 43.03 -23.35
N ARG A 51 -41.44 43.08 -24.65
CA ARG A 51 -41.80 42.06 -25.64
C ARG A 51 -40.91 40.82 -25.55
N ALA A 52 -39.59 40.96 -25.56
CA ALA A 52 -38.64 39.85 -25.48
C ALA A 52 -38.84 39.00 -24.21
N LEU A 53 -39.04 39.64 -23.05
CA LEU A 53 -39.36 38.93 -21.80
C LEU A 53 -40.70 38.17 -21.87
N ARG A 54 -41.69 38.69 -22.60
CA ARG A 54 -42.99 38.03 -22.80
C ARG A 54 -42.89 36.85 -23.78
N GLU A 55 -42.16 37.02 -24.88
CA GLU A 55 -41.82 35.97 -25.85
C GLU A 55 -41.00 34.84 -25.21
N PHE A 56 -40.15 35.16 -24.22
CA PHE A 56 -39.41 34.18 -23.43
C PHE A 56 -40.32 33.46 -22.42
N ALA A 57 -41.10 34.20 -21.62
CA ALA A 57 -42.06 33.65 -20.65
C ALA A 57 -43.13 32.72 -21.29
N GLY A 58 -43.47 32.93 -22.56
CA GLY A 58 -44.33 32.03 -23.32
C GLY A 58 -43.66 30.68 -23.62
N ARG A 59 -42.36 30.68 -23.90
CA ARG A 59 -41.57 29.50 -24.28
C ARG A 59 -40.97 28.73 -23.09
N THR A 60 -40.74 29.39 -21.95
CA THR A 60 -40.12 28.74 -20.77
C THR A 60 -40.98 27.69 -20.08
N ARG A 61 -42.29 27.63 -20.37
CA ARG A 61 -43.25 26.65 -19.82
C ARG A 61 -42.83 25.19 -20.06
N ASP A 62 -42.26 24.91 -21.23
CA ASP A 62 -41.83 23.57 -21.60
C ASP A 62 -40.37 23.28 -21.24
N ALA A 63 -39.60 24.30 -20.85
CA ALA A 63 -38.18 24.18 -20.57
C ALA A 63 -37.88 23.71 -19.15
N ASP A 64 -36.95 22.77 -19.03
CA ASP A 64 -36.38 22.38 -17.73
C ASP A 64 -35.49 23.48 -17.13
N VAL A 65 -34.69 24.12 -17.97
CA VAL A 65 -33.78 25.21 -17.60
C VAL A 65 -34.15 26.49 -18.34
N ALA A 66 -34.41 27.57 -17.59
CA ALA A 66 -34.52 28.92 -18.12
C ALA A 66 -33.45 29.84 -17.52
N VAL A 67 -32.69 30.49 -18.40
CA VAL A 67 -31.67 31.49 -18.03
C VAL A 67 -32.00 32.85 -18.64
N VAL A 68 -31.90 33.93 -17.86
CA VAL A 68 -31.82 35.29 -18.40
C VAL A 68 -30.48 35.91 -18.01
N TYR A 69 -29.72 36.39 -18.99
CA TYR A 69 -28.57 37.25 -18.78
C TYR A 69 -28.89 38.67 -19.24
N TYR A 70 -28.51 39.67 -18.44
CA TYR A 70 -28.58 41.09 -18.80
C TYR A 70 -27.25 41.76 -18.47
N ALA A 71 -26.69 42.48 -19.44
CA ALA A 71 -25.61 43.44 -19.26
C ALA A 71 -26.08 44.86 -19.64
N GLY A 72 -25.68 45.85 -18.85
CA GLY A 72 -26.06 47.26 -19.06
C GLY A 72 -26.12 48.07 -17.77
N HIS A 73 -26.85 49.19 -17.80
CA HIS A 73 -27.17 49.98 -16.60
C HIS A 73 -28.34 49.39 -15.81
N GLY A 74 -28.30 49.55 -14.48
CA GLY A 74 -29.42 49.28 -13.58
C GLY A 74 -29.52 50.35 -12.47
N ILE A 75 -30.66 50.39 -11.78
CA ILE A 75 -30.92 51.33 -10.69
C ILE A 75 -31.77 50.69 -9.59
N GLU A 76 -31.39 50.95 -8.33
CA GLU A 76 -32.21 50.73 -7.15
C GLU A 76 -33.06 51.98 -6.84
N LEU A 77 -34.37 51.80 -6.81
CA LEU A 77 -35.32 52.79 -6.30
C LEU A 77 -36.18 52.13 -5.23
N ASP A 78 -36.15 52.67 -4.00
CA ASP A 78 -37.05 52.25 -2.92
C ASP A 78 -36.95 50.74 -2.61
N GLY A 79 -35.71 50.22 -2.57
CA GLY A 79 -35.40 48.80 -2.36
C GLY A 79 -35.76 47.86 -3.53
N ASN A 80 -36.33 48.38 -4.62
CA ASN A 80 -36.71 47.63 -5.80
C ASN A 80 -35.73 47.85 -6.95
N ASN A 81 -35.58 46.86 -7.83
CA ASN A 81 -34.49 46.78 -8.79
C ASN A 81 -34.96 46.92 -10.23
N TYR A 82 -34.32 47.80 -10.98
CA TYR A 82 -34.74 48.14 -12.34
C TYR A 82 -33.59 48.06 -13.33
N LEU A 83 -33.85 47.46 -14.50
CA LEU A 83 -32.96 47.39 -15.65
C LEU A 83 -33.33 48.50 -16.63
N ILE A 84 -32.32 49.21 -17.15
CA ILE A 84 -32.52 50.44 -17.92
C ILE A 84 -32.45 50.14 -19.44
N PRO A 85 -33.54 50.39 -20.20
CA PRO A 85 -33.54 50.29 -21.66
C PRO A 85 -32.73 51.40 -22.33
N THR A 86 -32.36 51.21 -23.60
CA THR A 86 -31.53 52.19 -24.33
C THR A 86 -32.22 53.53 -24.60
N ASP A 87 -33.54 53.59 -24.52
CA ASP A 87 -34.34 54.78 -24.79
C ASP A 87 -34.81 55.57 -23.57
N ALA A 88 -34.57 55.08 -22.35
CA ALA A 88 -34.95 55.77 -21.13
C ALA A 88 -34.23 57.13 -20.98
N ALA A 89 -34.97 58.14 -20.53
CA ALA A 89 -34.52 59.51 -20.29
C ALA A 89 -34.37 59.84 -18.80
N LEU A 90 -35.24 59.28 -17.95
CA LEU A 90 -35.21 59.40 -16.48
C LEU A 90 -34.96 60.84 -15.98
N GLU A 91 -35.80 61.77 -16.44
CA GLU A 91 -35.79 63.17 -16.00
C GLU A 91 -36.24 63.33 -14.55
N SER A 92 -37.07 62.42 -14.05
CA SER A 92 -37.55 62.37 -12.66
C SER A 92 -37.39 60.98 -12.02
N ASP A 93 -37.48 60.95 -10.70
CA ASP A 93 -37.55 59.73 -9.89
C ASP A 93 -38.88 58.95 -10.06
N GLY A 94 -39.92 59.58 -10.62
CA GLY A 94 -41.16 58.92 -11.02
C GLY A 94 -41.00 58.08 -12.31
N ASP A 95 -40.30 58.64 -13.30
CA ASP A 95 -40.11 58.08 -14.65
C ASP A 95 -39.52 56.66 -14.63
N VAL A 96 -38.78 56.32 -13.56
CA VAL A 96 -38.23 54.99 -13.32
C VAL A 96 -39.30 53.90 -13.44
N LEU A 97 -40.52 54.15 -12.97
CA LEU A 97 -41.61 53.18 -12.98
C LEU A 97 -42.15 52.90 -14.41
N ASP A 98 -42.14 53.91 -15.29
CA ASP A 98 -42.75 53.86 -16.62
C ASP A 98 -41.75 53.58 -17.75
N GLU A 99 -40.50 54.03 -17.61
CA GLU A 99 -39.45 53.87 -18.64
C GLU A 99 -38.59 52.61 -18.47
N THR A 100 -38.48 52.05 -17.25
CA THR A 100 -37.55 50.93 -16.98
C THR A 100 -38.25 49.56 -16.88
N ILE A 101 -37.46 48.51 -16.60
CA ILE A 101 -37.93 47.14 -16.45
C ILE A 101 -37.61 46.63 -15.04
N PRO A 102 -38.58 46.42 -14.13
CA PRO A 102 -38.29 45.83 -12.83
C PRO A 102 -37.73 44.41 -12.98
N VAL A 103 -36.77 44.02 -12.15
CA VAL A 103 -36.12 42.68 -12.15
C VAL A 103 -37.15 41.59 -11.81
N GLU A 104 -38.20 41.93 -11.09
CA GLU A 104 -39.37 41.10 -10.82
C GLU A 104 -40.03 40.66 -12.13
N ARG A 105 -40.03 41.51 -13.18
CA ARG A 105 -40.51 41.14 -14.52
C ARG A 105 -39.63 40.10 -15.20
N VAL A 106 -38.34 40.03 -14.85
CA VAL A 106 -37.40 38.99 -15.29
C VAL A 106 -37.61 37.71 -14.49
N GLN A 107 -37.89 37.81 -13.18
CA GLN A 107 -38.27 36.68 -12.32
C GLN A 107 -39.53 35.97 -12.86
N PHE A 108 -40.60 36.73 -13.19
CA PHE A 108 -41.79 36.21 -13.86
C PHE A 108 -41.55 35.59 -15.25
N ALA A 109 -40.41 35.86 -15.90
CA ALA A 109 -40.08 35.30 -17.21
C ALA A 109 -39.36 33.93 -17.13
N VAL A 110 -38.62 33.68 -16.04
CA VAL A 110 -38.01 32.36 -15.75
C VAL A 110 -38.94 31.44 -14.94
N GLU A 111 -39.88 32.00 -14.16
CA GLU A 111 -40.82 31.25 -13.31
C GLU A 111 -41.50 30.03 -13.97
N PRO A 112 -41.90 30.04 -15.26
CA PRO A 112 -42.54 28.87 -15.86
C PRO A 112 -41.65 27.63 -16.02
N ALA A 113 -40.33 27.73 -15.83
CA ALA A 113 -39.40 26.62 -16.02
C ALA A 113 -39.44 25.59 -14.87
N LYS A 114 -39.18 24.33 -15.22
CA LYS A 114 -39.48 23.15 -14.39
C LYS A 114 -38.42 22.82 -13.34
N GLN A 115 -37.13 22.95 -13.68
CA GLN A 115 -36.02 22.45 -12.84
C GLN A 115 -35.13 23.57 -12.31
N LEU A 116 -34.69 24.49 -13.18
CA LEU A 116 -33.73 25.55 -12.85
C LEU A 116 -34.14 26.90 -13.45
N ARG A 117 -34.10 27.95 -12.60
CA ARG A 117 -34.43 29.33 -12.94
C ARG A 117 -33.23 30.21 -12.59
N LEU A 118 -32.46 30.62 -13.58
CA LEU A 118 -31.20 31.37 -13.37
C LEU A 118 -31.31 32.77 -13.96
N ILE A 119 -31.02 33.79 -13.15
CA ILE A 119 -30.96 35.18 -13.59
C ILE A 119 -29.54 35.68 -13.32
N ILE A 120 -28.92 36.29 -14.32
CA ILE A 120 -27.56 36.81 -14.25
C ILE A 120 -27.60 38.29 -14.64
N LEU A 121 -27.22 39.15 -13.69
CA LEU A 121 -27.27 40.60 -13.84
C LEU A 121 -25.85 41.16 -13.78
N ASP A 122 -25.25 41.31 -14.98
CA ASP A 122 -24.00 42.02 -15.23
C ASP A 122 -24.27 43.52 -15.40
N ALA A 123 -24.99 44.07 -14.43
CA ALA A 123 -25.46 45.43 -14.45
C ALA A 123 -24.53 46.33 -13.63
N CYS A 124 -24.11 47.46 -14.22
CA CYS A 124 -23.53 48.55 -13.46
C CYS A 124 -24.57 49.11 -12.47
N ARG A 125 -24.10 49.39 -11.26
CA ARG A 125 -24.93 49.66 -10.06
C ARG A 125 -24.88 51.11 -9.57
N ASP A 126 -24.12 51.97 -10.24
CA ASP A 126 -24.19 53.43 -10.07
C ASP A 126 -25.19 54.01 -11.07
N ASN A 127 -26.20 54.73 -10.57
CA ASN A 127 -27.22 55.37 -11.41
C ASN A 127 -26.59 56.46 -12.32
N PRO A 128 -26.56 56.30 -13.66
CA PRO A 128 -25.93 57.27 -14.55
C PRO A 128 -26.70 58.60 -14.65
N PHE A 129 -27.98 58.61 -14.28
CA PHE A 129 -28.85 59.78 -14.25
C PHE A 129 -28.81 60.53 -12.90
N ALA A 130 -28.03 60.07 -11.91
CA ALA A 130 -28.03 60.62 -10.54
C ALA A 130 -27.61 62.10 -10.42
N LYS A 131 -27.13 62.73 -11.50
CA LYS A 131 -26.80 64.16 -11.60
C LYS A 131 -27.81 64.99 -12.38
N THR A 132 -28.72 64.36 -13.13
CA THR A 132 -29.66 65.00 -14.07
C THR A 132 -31.12 64.78 -13.68
N MET A 133 -31.41 63.63 -13.07
CA MET A 133 -32.74 63.26 -12.55
C MET A 133 -33.18 64.21 -11.42
N LYS A 134 -34.35 64.81 -11.58
CA LYS A 134 -35.04 65.64 -10.60
C LYS A 134 -35.68 64.71 -9.56
N ARG A 135 -35.34 64.87 -8.28
CA ARG A 135 -36.05 64.18 -7.18
C ARG A 135 -37.33 64.94 -6.86
N THR A 136 -38.48 64.37 -7.22
CA THR A 136 -39.81 64.93 -7.00
C THR A 136 -40.48 64.34 -5.75
N LEU A 137 -40.11 63.12 -5.34
CA LEU A 137 -40.66 62.45 -4.16
C LEU A 137 -39.62 62.39 -3.03
N ALA A 138 -39.72 63.33 -2.09
CA ALA A 138 -38.80 63.47 -0.95
C ALA A 138 -38.68 62.23 -0.02
N SER A 139 -39.53 61.22 -0.19
CA SER A 139 -39.56 59.99 0.60
C SER A 139 -38.83 58.80 -0.03
N ARG A 140 -38.48 58.82 -1.33
CA ARG A 140 -37.86 57.66 -2.00
C ARG A 140 -36.33 57.72 -1.97
N ALA A 141 -35.71 56.70 -1.39
CA ALA A 141 -34.27 56.51 -1.46
C ALA A 141 -33.87 55.94 -2.83
N ILE A 142 -33.01 56.66 -3.56
CA ILE A 142 -32.28 56.13 -4.71
C ILE A 142 -30.97 55.54 -4.19
N GLY A 143 -30.80 54.23 -4.33
CA GLY A 143 -29.64 53.51 -3.81
C GLY A 143 -28.36 53.74 -4.63
N ARG A 144 -27.21 53.43 -4.03
CA ARG A 144 -25.99 53.08 -4.79
C ARG A 144 -25.97 51.56 -4.95
N GLY A 145 -26.72 51.04 -5.89
CA GLY A 145 -26.91 49.61 -5.99
C GLY A 145 -27.90 49.15 -7.03
N LEU A 146 -27.97 47.83 -7.09
CA LEU A 146 -29.23 47.11 -7.08
C LEU A 146 -29.38 46.52 -5.66
N ALA A 147 -30.59 46.55 -5.09
CA ALA A 147 -30.93 46.00 -3.78
C ALA A 147 -30.66 44.49 -3.67
N LYS A 148 -30.72 43.98 -2.44
CA LYS A 148 -30.84 42.54 -2.17
C LYS A 148 -32.18 42.03 -2.72
N VAL A 149 -32.15 41.00 -3.57
CA VAL A 149 -33.36 40.29 -4.03
C VAL A 149 -33.35 38.90 -3.42
N GLU A 150 -34.40 38.51 -2.71
CA GLU A 150 -34.63 37.12 -2.32
C GLU A 150 -35.75 36.56 -3.19
N PRO A 151 -35.46 35.63 -4.12
CA PRO A 151 -36.50 35.05 -4.97
C PRO A 151 -37.44 34.19 -4.13
N THR A 152 -38.74 34.40 -4.32
CA THR A 152 -39.81 33.69 -3.61
C THR A 152 -40.05 32.26 -4.12
N SER A 153 -39.45 31.90 -5.27
CA SER A 153 -39.56 30.59 -5.89
C SER A 153 -38.40 29.66 -5.50
N PRO A 154 -38.66 28.36 -5.20
CA PRO A 154 -37.61 27.36 -5.10
C PRO A 154 -36.88 27.17 -6.45
N ASN A 155 -35.65 26.67 -6.38
CA ASN A 155 -34.74 26.47 -7.52
C ASN A 155 -34.50 27.73 -8.38
N THR A 156 -34.70 28.91 -7.80
CA THR A 156 -34.35 30.20 -8.40
C THR A 156 -33.04 30.71 -7.83
N MET A 157 -32.11 31.06 -8.72
CA MET A 157 -30.81 31.63 -8.41
C MET A 157 -30.65 32.97 -9.15
N ILE A 158 -30.24 34.02 -8.42
CA ILE A 158 -29.98 35.35 -8.99
C ILE A 158 -28.52 35.72 -8.70
N ALA A 159 -27.68 35.74 -9.73
CA ALA A 159 -26.28 36.11 -9.66
C ALA A 159 -26.08 37.56 -10.13
N PHE A 160 -25.41 38.38 -9.33
CA PHE A 160 -25.05 39.75 -9.64
C PHE A 160 -23.53 39.91 -9.78
N ALA A 161 -23.09 40.73 -10.72
CA ALA A 161 -21.67 41.05 -10.91
C ALA A 161 -21.01 41.73 -9.70
N ALA A 162 -21.79 42.39 -8.84
CA ALA A 162 -21.33 43.01 -7.60
C ALA A 162 -22.40 42.92 -6.50
N LYS A 163 -21.97 42.84 -5.23
CA LYS A 163 -22.84 42.78 -4.04
C LYS A 163 -23.64 44.07 -3.80
N ALA A 164 -24.66 43.97 -2.93
CA ALA A 164 -25.42 45.12 -2.43
C ALA A 164 -24.51 46.28 -1.97
N GLY A 165 -24.84 47.51 -2.36
CA GLY A 165 -24.05 48.70 -2.03
C GLY A 165 -22.74 48.90 -2.80
N SER A 166 -22.47 48.13 -3.86
CA SER A 166 -21.20 48.21 -4.61
C SER A 166 -21.36 48.13 -6.14
N THR A 167 -20.41 48.71 -6.86
CA THR A 167 -20.40 48.84 -8.33
C THR A 167 -19.67 47.67 -9.00
N ALA A 168 -20.19 47.20 -10.14
CA ALA A 168 -19.45 46.33 -11.05
C ALA A 168 -18.48 47.15 -11.92
N SER A 169 -17.41 46.53 -12.42
CA SER A 169 -16.48 47.17 -13.36
C SER A 169 -16.69 46.63 -14.76
N ASP A 170 -16.86 47.50 -15.74
CA ASP A 170 -16.83 47.13 -17.17
C ASP A 170 -15.46 46.53 -17.56
N GLY A 171 -14.39 46.90 -16.85
CA GLY A 171 -13.02 46.44 -17.07
C GLY A 171 -12.29 47.11 -18.24
N ASP A 172 -10.95 47.10 -18.19
CA ASP A 172 -10.08 47.73 -19.20
C ASP A 172 -9.89 46.88 -20.49
N THR A 173 -10.77 45.91 -20.73
CA THR A 173 -10.65 44.94 -21.84
C THR A 173 -11.95 44.82 -22.63
N ARG A 174 -12.00 43.95 -23.66
CA ARG A 174 -13.15 43.80 -24.57
C ARG A 174 -14.45 43.31 -23.88
N ASN A 175 -14.34 42.63 -22.75
CA ASN A 175 -15.45 42.04 -22.01
C ASN A 175 -15.32 42.39 -20.52
N SER A 176 -16.43 42.37 -19.79
CA SER A 176 -16.44 42.53 -18.33
C SER A 176 -15.67 41.38 -17.64
N PRO A 177 -15.08 41.61 -16.46
CA PRO A 177 -14.46 40.55 -15.67
C PRO A 177 -15.47 39.44 -15.31
N PHE A 178 -16.74 39.80 -15.08
CA PHE A 178 -17.80 38.87 -14.69
C PHE A 178 -18.31 38.03 -15.86
N ALA A 179 -18.58 38.64 -17.02
CA ALA A 179 -18.90 37.94 -18.26
C ALA A 179 -17.77 36.98 -18.68
N THR A 180 -16.52 37.42 -18.56
CA THR A 180 -15.34 36.58 -18.85
C THR A 180 -15.26 35.37 -17.91
N ALA A 181 -15.34 35.59 -16.59
CA ALA A 181 -15.32 34.51 -15.61
C ALA A 181 -16.52 33.55 -15.76
N ILE A 182 -17.71 34.07 -16.08
CA ILE A 182 -18.90 33.27 -16.39
C ILE A 182 -18.66 32.38 -17.62
N ALA A 183 -18.16 32.95 -18.72
CA ALA A 183 -17.88 32.21 -19.94
C ALA A 183 -16.82 31.12 -19.73
N GLU A 184 -15.88 31.32 -18.79
CA GLU A 184 -14.88 30.34 -18.42
C GLU A 184 -15.40 29.25 -17.47
N HIS A 185 -16.30 29.57 -16.52
CA HIS A 185 -16.68 28.66 -15.43
C HIS A 185 -18.04 27.96 -15.58
N LEU A 186 -19.06 28.61 -16.14
CA LEU A 186 -20.39 28.00 -16.26
C LEU A 186 -20.51 26.83 -17.27
N PRO A 187 -19.78 26.76 -18.40
CA PRO A 187 -19.92 25.64 -19.35
C PRO A 187 -19.14 24.37 -18.94
N LYS A 188 -18.51 24.34 -17.76
CA LYS A 188 -17.71 23.20 -17.29
C LYS A 188 -18.62 21.99 -16.97
N PRO A 189 -18.56 20.87 -17.71
CA PRO A 189 -19.54 19.78 -17.56
C PRO A 189 -19.53 19.15 -16.17
N GLY A 190 -20.71 18.96 -15.58
CA GLY A 190 -20.86 18.36 -14.25
C GLY A 190 -20.50 19.28 -13.07
N LEU A 191 -20.16 20.54 -13.32
CA LEU A 191 -19.90 21.51 -12.25
C LEU A 191 -21.20 22.12 -11.74
N ASP A 192 -21.59 21.79 -10.51
CA ASP A 192 -22.71 22.42 -9.79
C ASP A 192 -22.62 23.95 -9.79
N LEU A 193 -23.75 24.61 -10.01
CA LEU A 193 -23.83 26.06 -10.17
C LEU A 193 -23.36 26.86 -8.96
N ARG A 194 -23.53 26.37 -7.72
CA ARG A 194 -23.02 27.07 -6.52
C ARG A 194 -21.50 27.03 -6.50
N LYS A 195 -20.90 25.90 -6.88
CA LYS A 195 -19.45 25.75 -7.05
C LYS A 195 -18.94 26.60 -8.23
N ALA A 196 -19.67 26.62 -9.36
CA ALA A 196 -19.35 27.45 -10.53
C ALA A 196 -19.31 28.94 -10.19
N PHE A 197 -20.37 29.48 -9.56
CA PHE A 197 -20.40 30.89 -9.15
C PHE A 197 -19.42 31.22 -8.01
N GLY A 198 -19.07 30.25 -7.15
CA GLY A 198 -17.95 30.38 -6.22
C GLY A 198 -16.64 30.70 -6.94
N PHE A 199 -16.31 29.92 -7.99
CA PHE A 199 -15.12 30.22 -8.80
C PHE A 199 -15.22 31.53 -9.59
N VAL A 200 -16.41 31.87 -10.13
CA VAL A 200 -16.64 33.18 -10.79
C VAL A 200 -16.34 34.34 -9.84
N ARG A 201 -16.82 34.26 -8.59
CA ARG A 201 -16.52 35.27 -7.56
C ARG A 201 -15.03 35.37 -7.30
N ASP A 202 -14.37 34.23 -7.07
CA ASP A 202 -12.95 34.19 -6.68
C ASP A 202 -12.03 34.72 -7.81
N ASP A 203 -12.39 34.46 -9.07
CA ASP A 203 -11.69 34.96 -10.23
C ASP A 203 -11.95 36.47 -10.48
N VAL A 204 -13.19 36.96 -10.34
CA VAL A 204 -13.48 38.40 -10.42
C VAL A 204 -12.81 39.20 -9.29
N LEU A 205 -12.80 38.67 -8.06
CA LEU A 205 -12.04 39.24 -6.95
C LEU A 205 -10.55 39.36 -7.32
N LYS A 206 -9.97 38.30 -7.89
CA LYS A 206 -8.56 38.29 -8.34
C LYS A 206 -8.30 39.29 -9.48
N ARG A 207 -9.12 39.29 -10.53
CA ARG A 207 -8.95 40.16 -11.72
C ARG A 207 -9.17 41.65 -11.41
N THR A 208 -10.06 41.98 -10.48
CA THR A 208 -10.35 43.38 -10.10
C THR A 208 -9.52 43.92 -8.93
N GLY A 209 -8.62 43.11 -8.36
CA GLY A 209 -7.84 43.50 -7.18
C GLY A 209 -8.70 43.70 -5.93
N TYR A 210 -9.66 42.80 -5.71
CA TYR A 210 -10.63 42.77 -4.61
C TYR A 210 -11.58 44.00 -4.55
N LYS A 211 -11.72 44.74 -5.67
CA LYS A 211 -12.65 45.88 -5.78
C LYS A 211 -14.09 45.47 -6.06
N GLN A 212 -14.29 44.38 -6.81
CA GLN A 212 -15.60 43.85 -7.19
C GLN A 212 -15.80 42.45 -6.63
N GLU A 213 -16.92 42.23 -5.96
CA GLU A 213 -17.29 40.94 -5.36
C GLU A 213 -18.66 40.51 -5.91
N PRO A 214 -18.71 39.55 -6.86
CA PRO A 214 -19.96 38.96 -7.31
C PRO A 214 -20.71 38.29 -6.17
N PHE A 215 -22.05 38.38 -6.21
CA PHE A 215 -22.90 37.84 -5.15
C PHE A 215 -24.10 37.07 -5.74
N VAL A 216 -24.50 36.01 -5.06
CA VAL A 216 -25.61 35.15 -5.48
C VAL A 216 -26.68 35.10 -4.39
N TYR A 217 -27.93 35.25 -4.80
CA TYR A 217 -29.11 35.11 -3.95
C TYR A 217 -30.03 33.99 -4.45
N GLY A 218 -30.96 33.56 -3.58
CA GLY A 218 -31.83 32.42 -3.82
C GLY A 218 -31.25 31.10 -3.33
N SER A 219 -31.97 30.01 -3.60
CA SER A 219 -31.62 28.67 -3.12
C SER A 219 -31.94 27.61 -4.16
N LEU A 220 -31.02 26.66 -4.31
CA LEU A 220 -31.20 25.44 -5.08
C LEU A 220 -31.32 24.25 -4.11
N GLY A 221 -31.97 23.17 -4.55
CA GLY A 221 -32.14 21.94 -3.77
C GLY A 221 -30.84 21.26 -3.32
N GLY A 222 -30.96 20.17 -2.56
CA GLY A 222 -29.82 19.45 -1.99
C GLY A 222 -28.88 18.83 -3.03
N ASP A 223 -29.41 18.44 -4.18
CA ASP A 223 -28.69 17.81 -5.28
C ASP A 223 -27.73 18.78 -5.99
N ASP A 224 -26.67 18.26 -6.61
CA ASP A 224 -25.78 19.05 -7.48
C ASP A 224 -26.51 19.44 -8.78
N VAL A 225 -26.60 20.73 -9.08
CA VAL A 225 -27.33 21.27 -10.24
C VAL A 225 -26.33 21.92 -11.21
N PRO A 226 -25.76 21.17 -12.18
CA PRO A 226 -24.84 21.71 -13.16
C PRO A 226 -25.57 22.38 -14.34
N LEU A 227 -24.99 23.43 -14.90
CA LEU A 227 -25.55 24.09 -16.10
C LEU A 227 -25.40 23.20 -17.35
N VAL A 228 -24.22 22.62 -17.51
CA VAL A 228 -23.93 21.60 -18.52
C VAL A 228 -23.87 20.27 -17.79
N ALA A 229 -24.81 19.37 -18.10
CA ALA A 229 -24.80 18.02 -17.54
C ALA A 229 -23.42 17.38 -17.71
N ALA A 230 -22.96 16.63 -16.71
CA ALA A 230 -21.76 15.83 -16.89
C ALA A 230 -21.98 14.92 -18.10
N LYS A 231 -21.19 15.09 -19.17
CA LYS A 231 -21.20 14.13 -20.28
C LYS A 231 -20.97 12.76 -19.63
N PRO A 232 -21.92 11.82 -19.72
CA PRO A 232 -21.96 10.69 -18.80
C PRO A 232 -20.62 9.98 -18.83
N ALA A 233 -19.95 9.97 -17.67
CA ALA A 233 -18.66 9.32 -17.55
C ALA A 233 -18.91 7.84 -17.85
N VAL A 234 -18.45 7.41 -19.03
CA VAL A 234 -18.50 6.00 -19.42
C VAL A 234 -17.88 5.24 -18.26
N THR A 235 -18.63 4.26 -17.72
CA THR A 235 -18.39 3.69 -16.39
C THR A 235 -17.14 2.82 -16.39
N GLY A 236 -15.99 3.49 -16.28
CA GLY A 236 -14.71 2.98 -16.76
C GLY A 236 -14.68 2.83 -18.29
N PRO A 237 -13.65 2.21 -18.87
CA PRO A 237 -13.90 1.40 -20.04
C PRO A 237 -14.98 0.36 -19.67
N GLN A 238 -15.96 0.11 -20.54
CA GLN A 238 -16.65 -1.18 -20.45
C GLN A 238 -15.56 -2.25 -20.50
N ALA A 239 -15.51 -3.12 -19.51
CA ALA A 239 -14.55 -4.22 -19.52
C ALA A 239 -14.75 -4.99 -20.81
N ASN A 240 -13.73 -5.01 -21.68
CA ASN A 240 -13.72 -5.90 -22.83
C ASN A 240 -14.03 -7.31 -22.28
N PRO A 241 -15.00 -8.06 -22.85
CA PRO A 241 -15.27 -9.42 -22.38
C PRO A 241 -13.99 -10.27 -22.34
N GLN A 242 -13.04 -10.01 -23.25
CA GLN A 242 -11.74 -10.65 -23.26
C GLN A 242 -10.81 -10.23 -22.10
N ASP A 243 -10.97 -9.05 -21.47
CA ASP A 243 -10.19 -8.67 -20.28
C ASP A 243 -10.64 -9.40 -19.02
N ALA A 244 -11.92 -9.79 -18.92
CA ALA A 244 -12.36 -10.70 -17.86
C ALA A 244 -11.79 -12.10 -18.08
N ILE A 245 -12.05 -12.67 -19.27
CA ILE A 245 -11.54 -13.99 -19.68
C ILE A 245 -10.01 -14.07 -19.54
N ARG A 246 -9.28 -13.01 -19.91
CA ARG A 246 -7.81 -12.94 -19.78
C ARG A 246 -7.35 -12.98 -18.33
N ARG A 247 -7.97 -12.24 -17.40
CA ARG A 247 -7.62 -12.28 -15.98
C ARG A 247 -7.91 -13.66 -15.36
N ASP A 248 -9.02 -14.27 -15.73
CA ASP A 248 -9.40 -15.58 -15.23
C ASP A 248 -8.48 -16.68 -15.80
N TYR A 249 -8.02 -16.51 -17.03
CA TYR A 249 -6.98 -17.34 -17.65
C TYR A 249 -5.59 -17.12 -17.01
N GLU A 250 -5.25 -15.88 -16.64
CA GLU A 250 -4.04 -15.53 -15.89
C GLU A 250 -4.06 -16.13 -14.47
N LEU A 251 -5.24 -16.23 -13.83
CA LEU A 251 -5.41 -16.92 -12.55
C LEU A 251 -5.27 -18.45 -12.72
N ALA A 252 -5.83 -19.04 -13.77
CA ALA A 252 -5.63 -20.46 -14.09
C ALA A 252 -4.16 -20.79 -14.42
N LEU A 253 -3.43 -19.88 -15.09
CA LEU A 253 -1.97 -19.97 -15.27
C LEU A 253 -1.21 -19.97 -13.94
N GLN A 254 -1.65 -19.17 -12.95
CA GLN A 254 -1.00 -19.10 -11.63
C GLN A 254 -1.27 -20.35 -10.77
N LEU A 255 -2.47 -20.95 -10.89
CA LEU A 255 -2.80 -22.22 -10.24
C LEU A 255 -2.07 -23.40 -10.89
N ALA A 256 -2.01 -23.42 -12.23
CA ALA A 256 -1.40 -24.47 -13.05
C ALA A 256 -1.89 -25.91 -12.79
N THR A 257 -3.01 -26.10 -12.07
CA THR A 257 -3.61 -27.41 -11.77
C THR A 257 -4.67 -27.81 -12.79
N ARG A 258 -4.91 -29.13 -12.87
CA ARG A 258 -6.00 -29.74 -13.66
C ARG A 258 -7.36 -29.08 -13.37
N ASP A 259 -7.72 -29.02 -12.09
CA ASP A 259 -8.98 -28.44 -11.61
C ASP A 259 -9.12 -26.95 -11.94
N GLY A 260 -8.01 -26.19 -11.90
CA GLY A 260 -8.02 -24.76 -12.25
C GLY A 260 -8.33 -24.52 -13.74
N TRP A 261 -7.82 -25.38 -14.62
CA TRP A 261 -8.15 -25.33 -16.05
C TRP A 261 -9.55 -25.86 -16.36
N GLU A 262 -10.01 -26.90 -15.67
CA GLU A 262 -11.38 -27.41 -15.84
C GLU A 262 -12.43 -26.41 -15.32
N ALA A 263 -12.16 -25.72 -14.21
CA ALA A 263 -13.00 -24.60 -13.74
C ALA A 263 -13.03 -23.42 -14.73
N PHE A 264 -11.87 -23.05 -15.30
CA PHE A 264 -11.80 -22.03 -16.35
C PHE A 264 -12.63 -22.43 -17.58
N LEU A 265 -12.56 -23.68 -18.02
CA LEU A 265 -13.30 -24.18 -19.18
C LEU A 265 -14.81 -24.39 -18.91
N ALA A 266 -15.21 -24.67 -17.67
CA ALA A 266 -16.62 -24.69 -17.29
C ALA A 266 -17.26 -23.29 -17.39
N GLN A 267 -16.50 -22.24 -17.06
CA GLN A 267 -16.94 -20.84 -17.21
C GLN A 267 -16.82 -20.34 -18.67
N TYR A 268 -15.78 -20.78 -19.39
CA TYR A 268 -15.45 -20.33 -20.75
C TYR A 268 -15.15 -21.52 -21.67
N PRO A 269 -16.19 -22.21 -22.19
CA PRO A 269 -16.02 -23.45 -22.95
C PRO A 269 -15.34 -23.25 -24.31
N ASP A 270 -15.49 -22.08 -24.94
CA ASP A 270 -15.06 -21.80 -26.31
C ASP A 270 -14.34 -20.45 -26.48
N GLY A 271 -13.66 -20.29 -27.62
CA GLY A 271 -12.87 -19.11 -27.96
C GLY A 271 -11.37 -19.28 -27.74
N PHE A 272 -10.61 -18.19 -27.91
CA PHE A 272 -9.15 -18.21 -27.94
C PHE A 272 -8.52 -18.77 -26.65
N TYR A 273 -8.88 -18.20 -25.49
CA TYR A 273 -8.34 -18.64 -24.20
C TYR A 273 -8.81 -20.05 -23.82
N ALA A 274 -10.01 -20.47 -24.23
CA ALA A 274 -10.47 -21.85 -24.04
C ALA A 274 -9.61 -22.85 -24.82
N ASN A 275 -9.23 -22.52 -26.06
CA ASN A 275 -8.32 -23.36 -26.85
C ASN A 275 -6.91 -23.42 -26.23
N LEU A 276 -6.42 -22.33 -25.63
CA LEU A 276 -5.16 -22.35 -24.87
C LEU A 276 -5.27 -23.21 -23.60
N ALA A 277 -6.35 -23.10 -22.83
CA ALA A 277 -6.58 -23.89 -21.61
C ALA A 277 -6.71 -25.39 -21.90
N LYS A 278 -7.41 -25.77 -22.98
CA LYS A 278 -7.44 -27.15 -23.52
C LYS A 278 -6.02 -27.65 -23.85
N GLY A 279 -5.16 -26.77 -24.37
CA GLY A 279 -3.73 -27.05 -24.58
C GLY A 279 -2.94 -27.30 -23.29
N GLN A 280 -3.20 -26.55 -22.21
CA GLN A 280 -2.55 -26.75 -20.91
C GLN A 280 -2.98 -28.05 -20.24
N LEU A 281 -4.27 -28.41 -20.31
CA LEU A 281 -4.76 -29.71 -19.82
C LEU A 281 -4.10 -30.88 -20.57
N ASN A 282 -3.97 -30.79 -21.89
CA ASN A 282 -3.27 -31.81 -22.68
C ASN A 282 -1.79 -31.94 -22.29
N LYS A 283 -1.13 -30.84 -21.92
CA LYS A 283 0.24 -30.85 -21.40
C LYS A 283 0.31 -31.57 -20.04
N ILE A 284 -0.55 -31.20 -19.09
CA ILE A 284 -0.61 -31.82 -17.76
C ILE A 284 -0.87 -33.33 -17.89
N ALA A 285 -1.88 -33.74 -18.68
CA ALA A 285 -2.18 -35.16 -18.90
C ALA A 285 -1.02 -35.94 -19.54
N ALA A 286 -0.23 -35.31 -20.41
CA ALA A 286 0.98 -35.92 -20.98
C ALA A 286 2.11 -36.05 -19.94
N GLU A 287 2.25 -35.08 -19.03
CA GLU A 287 3.23 -35.11 -17.93
C GLU A 287 2.83 -36.15 -16.85
N GLU A 288 1.55 -36.22 -16.48
CA GLU A 288 0.96 -37.28 -15.63
C GLU A 288 1.18 -38.68 -16.24
N THR A 289 0.92 -38.84 -17.54
CA THR A 289 1.13 -40.11 -18.25
C THR A 289 2.59 -40.53 -18.25
N ARG A 290 3.53 -39.58 -18.46
CA ARG A 290 4.97 -39.83 -18.37
C ARG A 290 5.40 -40.21 -16.96
N ALA A 291 4.95 -39.48 -15.95
CA ALA A 291 5.25 -39.78 -14.55
C ALA A 291 4.72 -41.16 -14.13
N SER A 292 3.51 -41.54 -14.56
CA SER A 292 2.96 -42.87 -14.30
C SER A 292 3.75 -43.97 -15.04
N ALA A 293 4.17 -43.73 -16.29
CA ALA A 293 5.01 -44.67 -17.04
C ALA A 293 6.38 -44.85 -16.38
N GLU A 294 7.02 -43.77 -15.91
CA GLU A 294 8.27 -43.84 -15.16
C GLU A 294 8.12 -44.58 -13.82
N GLN A 295 7.06 -44.32 -13.06
CA GLN A 295 6.79 -45.05 -11.81
C GLN A 295 6.58 -46.55 -12.07
N ARG A 296 5.84 -46.91 -13.12
CA ARG A 296 5.67 -48.32 -13.54
C ARG A 296 6.98 -48.96 -13.98
N ALA A 297 7.84 -48.22 -14.69
CA ALA A 297 9.18 -48.69 -15.08
C ALA A 297 10.07 -48.92 -13.84
N LYS A 298 10.13 -47.96 -12.92
CA LYS A 298 10.88 -48.04 -11.65
C LYS A 298 10.38 -49.19 -10.77
N ALA A 299 9.07 -49.39 -10.67
CA ALA A 299 8.48 -50.53 -9.96
C ALA A 299 8.82 -51.88 -10.62
N ALA A 300 8.78 -51.96 -11.96
CA ALA A 300 9.16 -53.17 -12.69
C ALA A 300 10.68 -53.47 -12.61
N GLU A 301 11.51 -52.45 -12.46
CA GLU A 301 12.95 -52.59 -12.22
C GLU A 301 13.23 -53.04 -10.77
N GLN A 302 12.57 -52.44 -9.78
CA GLN A 302 12.63 -52.87 -8.38
C GLN A 302 12.15 -54.33 -8.21
N GLU A 303 11.10 -54.73 -8.92
CA GLU A 303 10.61 -56.11 -8.91
C GLU A 303 11.62 -57.09 -9.53
N LYS A 304 12.25 -56.72 -10.66
CA LYS A 304 13.34 -57.51 -11.25
C LYS A 304 14.53 -57.63 -10.29
N ALA A 305 14.91 -56.53 -9.64
CA ALA A 305 16.00 -56.53 -8.65
C ALA A 305 15.66 -57.42 -7.43
N ARG A 306 14.41 -57.38 -6.95
CA ARG A 306 13.89 -58.26 -5.89
C ARG A 306 13.99 -59.73 -6.28
N LEU A 307 13.50 -60.09 -7.48
CA LEU A 307 13.55 -61.48 -7.99
C LEU A 307 14.98 -61.97 -8.25
N VAL A 308 15.91 -61.09 -8.61
CA VAL A 308 17.35 -61.41 -8.73
C VAL A 308 17.97 -61.62 -7.34
N ALA A 309 17.66 -60.76 -6.37
CA ALA A 309 18.14 -60.89 -4.99
C ALA A 309 17.59 -62.16 -4.30
N GLU A 310 16.31 -62.49 -4.50
CA GLU A 310 15.69 -63.73 -4.01
C GLU A 310 16.36 -64.97 -4.62
N ARG A 311 16.62 -64.97 -5.93
CA ARG A 311 17.37 -66.05 -6.60
C ARG A 311 18.80 -66.18 -6.07
N ALA A 312 19.47 -65.06 -5.77
CA ALA A 312 20.81 -65.06 -5.18
C ALA A 312 20.81 -65.60 -3.75
N GLN A 313 19.86 -65.15 -2.91
CA GLN A 313 19.67 -65.68 -1.55
C GLN A 313 19.36 -67.18 -1.57
N LYS A 314 18.47 -67.63 -2.45
CA LYS A 314 18.15 -69.05 -2.61
C LYS A 314 19.36 -69.85 -3.06
N ALA A 315 20.11 -69.38 -4.06
CA ALA A 315 21.34 -70.04 -4.49
C ALA A 315 22.39 -70.13 -3.37
N GLU A 316 22.50 -69.12 -2.50
CA GLU A 316 23.39 -69.16 -1.33
C GLU A 316 22.87 -70.11 -0.24
N GLN A 317 21.56 -70.20 -0.04
CA GLN A 317 20.92 -71.17 0.86
C GLN A 317 21.08 -72.62 0.34
N ASP A 318 20.98 -72.84 -0.97
CA ASP A 318 21.24 -74.12 -1.62
C ASP A 318 22.73 -74.51 -1.49
N LYS A 319 23.67 -73.57 -1.65
CA LYS A 319 25.09 -73.78 -1.31
C LYS A 319 25.30 -74.11 0.17
N ALA A 320 24.71 -73.34 1.08
CA ALA A 320 24.90 -73.51 2.52
C ALA A 320 24.36 -74.87 3.01
N THR A 321 23.22 -75.31 2.47
CA THR A 321 22.66 -76.64 2.78
C THR A 321 23.47 -77.77 2.12
N ALA A 322 24.03 -77.58 0.92
CA ALA A 322 24.98 -78.52 0.33
C ALA A 322 26.28 -78.63 1.14
N ALA A 323 26.84 -77.50 1.58
CA ALA A 323 28.02 -77.44 2.44
C ALA A 323 27.78 -78.09 3.82
N ALA A 324 26.60 -77.89 4.41
CA ALA A 324 26.21 -78.57 5.65
C ALA A 324 26.12 -80.10 5.48
N ARG A 325 25.57 -80.59 4.37
CA ARG A 325 25.57 -82.03 4.04
C ARG A 325 26.99 -82.57 3.85
N ALA A 326 27.82 -81.89 3.09
CA ALA A 326 29.22 -82.28 2.89
C ALA A 326 30.03 -82.29 4.19
N ALA A 327 29.78 -81.34 5.11
CA ALA A 327 30.39 -81.30 6.44
C ALA A 327 29.91 -82.46 7.34
N GLU A 328 28.64 -82.84 7.26
CA GLU A 328 28.09 -84.01 7.97
C GLU A 328 28.67 -85.33 7.41
N GLU A 329 28.72 -85.48 6.09
CA GLU A 329 29.36 -86.63 5.43
C GLU A 329 30.85 -86.73 5.78
N ALA A 330 31.57 -85.60 5.81
CA ALA A 330 32.95 -85.54 6.24
C ALA A 330 33.14 -85.87 7.74
N ARG A 331 32.19 -85.49 8.61
CA ARG A 331 32.18 -85.87 10.02
C ARG A 331 32.00 -87.38 10.18
N ILE A 332 31.02 -87.97 9.48
CA ILE A 332 30.76 -89.41 9.47
C ILE A 332 31.98 -90.18 8.93
N ALA A 333 32.64 -89.66 7.88
CA ALA A 333 33.87 -90.24 7.34
C ALA A 333 35.04 -90.16 8.34
N ALA A 334 35.23 -89.02 9.01
CA ALA A 334 36.27 -88.84 10.03
C ALA A 334 36.03 -89.70 11.28
N GLU A 335 34.78 -89.90 11.68
CA GLU A 335 34.41 -90.79 12.78
C GLU A 335 34.68 -92.26 12.43
N LYS A 336 34.30 -92.71 11.22
CA LYS A 336 34.68 -94.03 10.70
C LYS A 336 36.20 -94.21 10.62
N GLN A 337 36.94 -93.17 10.21
CA GLN A 337 38.39 -93.22 10.16
C GLN A 337 39.01 -93.35 11.55
N LYS A 338 38.47 -92.65 12.56
CA LYS A 338 38.85 -92.82 13.96
C LYS A 338 38.54 -94.23 14.47
N GLN A 339 37.39 -94.80 14.13
CA GLN A 339 37.06 -96.19 14.49
C GLN A 339 38.02 -97.20 13.83
N ILE A 340 38.42 -96.98 12.58
CA ILE A 340 39.43 -97.79 11.88
C ILE A 340 40.81 -97.65 12.54
N GLU A 341 41.20 -96.44 12.96
CA GLU A 341 42.46 -96.19 13.65
C GLU A 341 42.47 -96.80 15.06
N GLN A 342 41.38 -96.64 15.82
CA GLN A 342 41.17 -97.29 17.12
C GLN A 342 41.28 -98.82 16.99
N ALA A 343 40.53 -99.43 16.08
CA ALA A 343 40.60 -100.88 15.83
C ALA A 343 42.02 -101.35 15.41
N ARG A 344 42.78 -100.52 14.68
CA ARG A 344 44.20 -100.79 14.38
C ARG A 344 45.09 -100.70 15.64
N THR A 345 44.89 -99.70 16.50
CA THR A 345 45.65 -99.58 17.76
C THR A 345 45.31 -100.70 18.73
N GLU A 346 44.05 -101.11 18.83
CA GLU A 346 43.61 -102.26 19.64
C GLU A 346 44.19 -103.57 19.10
N ALA A 347 44.17 -103.79 17.79
CA ALA A 347 44.79 -104.95 17.16
C ALA A 347 46.32 -104.96 17.36
N ALA A 348 46.98 -103.81 17.27
CA ALA A 348 48.40 -103.68 17.54
C ALA A 348 48.73 -103.90 19.04
N GLU A 349 47.88 -103.45 19.96
CA GLU A 349 48.04 -103.71 21.40
C GLU A 349 47.79 -105.19 21.73
N GLN A 350 46.81 -105.86 21.09
CA GLN A 350 46.65 -107.31 21.21
C GLN A 350 47.84 -108.06 20.65
N GLN A 351 48.38 -107.67 19.48
CA GLN A 351 49.63 -108.23 18.97
C GLN A 351 50.80 -107.98 19.94
N ARG A 352 50.89 -106.80 20.56
CA ARG A 352 51.92 -106.51 21.57
C ARG A 352 51.76 -107.38 22.82
N LYS A 353 50.53 -107.59 23.30
CA LYS A 353 50.23 -108.48 24.43
C LYS A 353 50.52 -109.95 24.12
N VAL A 354 50.27 -110.41 22.89
CA VAL A 354 50.65 -111.75 22.42
C VAL A 354 52.18 -111.87 22.31
N ALA A 355 52.88 -110.84 21.81
CA ALA A 355 54.33 -110.80 21.75
C ALA A 355 54.98 -110.72 23.15
N GLU A 356 54.40 -109.96 24.08
CA GLU A 356 54.81 -109.89 25.49
C GLU A 356 54.56 -111.20 26.21
N ALA A 357 53.45 -111.89 25.96
CA ALA A 357 53.19 -113.23 26.49
C ALA A 357 54.16 -114.27 25.92
N ALA A 358 54.47 -114.20 24.62
CA ALA A 358 55.48 -115.05 23.98
C ALA A 358 56.90 -114.76 24.51
N ALA A 359 57.25 -113.48 24.72
CA ALA A 359 58.51 -113.05 25.31
C ALA A 359 58.62 -113.45 26.79
N ALA A 360 57.54 -113.33 27.56
CA ALA A 360 57.48 -113.79 28.95
C ALA A 360 57.60 -115.32 29.04
N LYS A 361 56.99 -116.07 28.10
CA LYS A 361 57.19 -117.51 27.98
C LYS A 361 58.65 -117.85 27.64
N ALA A 362 59.24 -117.19 26.65
CA ALA A 362 60.65 -117.38 26.29
C ALA A 362 61.61 -116.93 27.41
N LEU A 363 61.21 -115.95 28.23
CA LEU A 363 61.97 -115.53 29.41
C LEU A 363 61.81 -116.52 30.56
N ALA A 364 60.64 -117.15 30.74
CA ALA A 364 60.45 -118.25 31.69
C ALA A 364 61.23 -119.51 31.26
N GLU A 365 61.27 -119.81 29.96
CA GLU A 365 62.13 -120.86 29.39
C GLU A 365 63.63 -120.55 29.59
N LYS A 366 64.05 -119.28 29.40
CA LYS A 366 65.41 -118.82 29.75
C LYS A 366 65.69 -118.87 31.24
N GLN A 367 64.75 -118.48 32.11
CA GLN A 367 64.91 -118.53 33.56
C GLN A 367 64.88 -119.96 34.11
N ALA A 368 64.19 -120.90 33.46
CA ALA A 368 64.35 -122.32 33.73
C ALA A 368 65.77 -122.80 33.36
N ALA A 369 66.28 -122.40 32.20
CA ALA A 369 67.64 -122.71 31.76
C ALA A 369 68.73 -122.01 32.62
N GLU A 370 68.49 -120.80 33.13
CA GLU A 370 69.38 -120.11 34.06
C GLU A 370 69.28 -120.67 35.47
N LYS A 371 68.10 -121.08 35.95
CA LYS A 371 67.97 -121.77 37.26
C LYS A 371 68.72 -123.10 37.26
N ALA A 372 68.62 -123.87 36.16
CA ALA A 372 69.41 -125.06 35.92
C ALA A 372 70.93 -124.80 35.82
N LYS A 373 71.36 -123.58 35.46
CA LYS A 373 72.78 -123.16 35.51
C LYS A 373 73.19 -122.60 36.87
N ALA A 374 72.29 -121.94 37.59
CA ALA A 374 72.54 -121.33 38.90
C ALA A 374 72.74 -122.41 39.99
N GLU A 375 71.99 -123.52 39.90
CA GLU A 375 72.20 -124.69 40.75
C GLU A 375 73.58 -125.36 40.49
N LEU A 376 74.13 -125.21 39.29
CA LEU A 376 75.50 -125.61 38.95
C LEU A 376 76.57 -124.57 39.36
N ALA A 377 76.19 -123.28 39.44
CA ALA A 377 77.09 -122.16 39.69
C ALA A 377 77.24 -121.78 41.19
N ALA A 378 76.53 -122.45 42.09
CA ALA A 378 76.61 -122.26 43.55
C ALA A 378 77.94 -122.75 44.19
N ARG A 379 79.08 -122.55 43.51
CA ARG A 379 80.40 -123.09 43.88
C ARG A 379 81.61 -122.17 43.63
N GLN A 380 81.48 -120.98 43.01
CA GLN A 380 82.64 -120.14 42.66
C GLN A 380 82.40 -118.64 42.91
N ALA A 381 83.36 -118.01 43.61
CA ALA A 381 83.69 -116.58 43.86
C ALA A 381 82.59 -115.48 43.72
N ALA A 382 82.36 -114.55 44.66
CA ALA A 382 83.20 -113.75 45.58
C ALA A 382 83.76 -112.42 45.00
N GLU A 383 83.43 -111.32 45.70
CA GLU A 383 84.06 -109.97 45.76
C GLU A 383 84.17 -109.04 44.52
N LYS A 384 83.64 -107.80 44.69
CA LYS A 384 84.26 -106.47 44.36
C LYS A 384 84.52 -106.08 42.87
N VAL A 385 84.60 -104.80 42.45
CA VAL A 385 84.07 -103.48 42.92
C VAL A 385 84.21 -102.45 41.75
N GLU A 386 83.24 -101.52 41.60
CA GLU A 386 83.35 -100.11 41.08
C GLU A 386 84.14 -99.73 39.78
N GLN A 387 83.57 -98.91 38.86
CA GLN A 387 84.05 -97.51 38.55
C GLN A 387 83.46 -96.74 37.33
N ALA A 388 83.22 -95.44 37.59
CA ALA A 388 83.45 -94.23 36.76
C ALA A 388 82.52 -93.70 35.61
N ALA A 389 82.34 -92.36 35.66
CA ALA A 389 82.21 -91.36 34.57
C ALA A 389 80.89 -91.21 33.75
N LYS A 390 80.43 -90.00 33.33
CA LYS A 390 80.52 -88.58 33.82
C LYS A 390 79.37 -87.71 33.14
N PRO A 391 79.24 -86.35 33.26
CA PRO A 391 77.93 -85.65 33.15
C PRO A 391 77.78 -84.77 31.88
N THR A 392 76.68 -84.01 31.67
CA THR A 392 76.59 -82.56 32.01
C THR A 392 75.22 -81.92 31.64
N ALA A 393 74.89 -80.78 32.29
CA ALA A 393 73.83 -79.81 31.99
C ALA A 393 74.24 -78.44 32.62
N ASP A 394 73.58 -77.28 32.49
CA ASP A 394 72.29 -76.86 31.91
C ASP A 394 72.40 -75.39 31.37
N ARG A 395 71.31 -74.84 30.79
CA ARG A 395 70.90 -73.41 30.66
C ARG A 395 71.92 -72.25 30.78
N GLN A 396 71.73 -71.23 29.93
CA GLN A 396 71.69 -69.81 30.36
C GLN A 396 70.77 -68.93 29.46
N MET A 397 70.26 -67.82 30.03
CA MET A 397 69.55 -66.66 29.43
C MET A 397 70.56 -65.48 29.17
N PRO A 398 70.27 -64.24 28.65
CA PRO A 398 69.03 -63.42 28.81
C PRO A 398 68.68 -62.29 27.75
N ALA A 399 67.62 -61.48 28.06
CA ALA A 399 67.42 -60.01 27.84
C ALA A 399 67.52 -59.35 26.42
N ALA A 400 66.80 -58.25 26.06
CA ALA A 400 65.61 -57.52 26.60
C ALA A 400 65.10 -56.41 25.61
N ASP A 401 64.02 -55.69 26.02
CA ASP A 401 63.56 -54.32 25.64
C ASP A 401 62.55 -53.99 24.48
N GLN A 402 61.45 -53.28 24.87
CA GLN A 402 60.62 -52.24 24.18
C GLN A 402 59.93 -52.55 22.82
N LYS A 403 58.72 -52.07 22.42
CA LYS A 403 57.61 -51.16 22.89
C LYS A 403 56.33 -51.55 22.06
N VAL A 404 55.13 -50.91 21.97
CA VAL A 404 54.44 -49.64 22.43
C VAL A 404 52.90 -49.86 22.41
N ALA A 405 52.12 -49.06 23.17
CA ALA A 405 50.70 -48.62 22.93
C ALA A 405 49.55 -49.68 22.77
N ALA A 406 48.26 -49.44 23.12
CA ALA A 406 47.61 -48.43 23.99
C ALA A 406 46.12 -48.78 24.32
N LEU A 407 45.63 -48.25 25.46
CA LEU A 407 44.23 -47.98 25.86
C LEU A 407 43.25 -49.13 26.25
N SER A 408 42.22 -48.73 26.99
CA SER A 408 41.35 -49.52 27.88
C SER A 408 39.84 -49.32 27.60
N PRO A 409 38.93 -50.16 28.14
CA PRO A 409 37.48 -50.09 27.86
C PRO A 409 36.72 -48.95 28.59
N ALA A 410 35.43 -48.84 28.28
CA ALA A 410 34.53 -47.73 28.64
C ALA A 410 34.06 -47.71 30.12
N PRO A 411 33.59 -46.54 30.59
CA PRO A 411 32.62 -46.43 31.69
C PRO A 411 31.26 -45.85 31.25
N THR A 412 30.32 -45.83 32.20
CA THR A 412 28.90 -45.46 32.07
C THR A 412 28.63 -43.97 31.86
N SER A 413 27.45 -43.68 31.31
CA SER A 413 26.92 -42.32 31.10
C SER A 413 26.45 -41.65 32.41
N THR A 414 26.95 -40.46 32.68
CA THR A 414 26.30 -39.45 33.54
C THR A 414 26.16 -38.15 32.75
N LEU A 415 24.93 -37.62 32.66
CA LEU A 415 24.67 -36.34 31.99
C LEU A 415 25.30 -35.20 32.81
N SER A 416 26.00 -34.28 32.16
CA SER A 416 26.51 -33.09 32.83
C SER A 416 25.41 -32.04 33.02
N ALA A 417 25.58 -31.14 33.98
CA ALA A 417 24.65 -30.02 34.17
C ALA A 417 24.59 -29.10 32.93
N ALA A 418 25.64 -29.06 32.11
CA ALA A 418 25.66 -28.33 30.85
C ALA A 418 24.77 -28.98 29.78
N ASP A 419 24.67 -30.32 29.74
CA ASP A 419 23.81 -31.05 28.79
C ASP A 419 22.32 -30.83 29.12
N LEU A 420 21.98 -30.83 30.40
CA LEU A 420 20.63 -30.45 30.88
C LEU A 420 20.31 -29.00 30.47
N THR A 421 21.24 -28.08 30.72
CA THR A 421 21.06 -26.65 30.41
C THR A 421 20.87 -26.40 28.92
N LYS A 422 21.70 -27.03 28.06
CA LYS A 422 21.54 -26.98 26.58
C LYS A 422 20.22 -27.58 26.11
N SER A 423 19.78 -28.68 26.73
CA SER A 423 18.50 -29.31 26.42
C SER A 423 17.32 -28.37 26.73
N VAL A 424 17.32 -27.74 27.90
CA VAL A 424 16.28 -26.77 28.30
C VAL A 424 16.29 -25.54 27.39
N GLN A 425 17.47 -25.00 27.02
CA GLN A 425 17.58 -23.89 26.06
C GLN A 425 17.08 -24.26 24.65
N SER A 426 17.42 -25.46 24.16
CA SER A 426 16.96 -25.96 22.86
C SER A 426 15.43 -26.05 22.82
N GLU A 427 14.83 -26.64 23.86
CA GLU A 427 13.38 -26.75 23.97
C GLU A 427 12.70 -25.39 24.17
N LEU A 428 13.28 -24.47 24.95
CA LEU A 428 12.80 -23.08 25.06
C LEU A 428 12.82 -22.35 23.71
N ARG A 429 13.77 -22.65 22.81
CA ARG A 429 13.74 -22.14 21.42
C ARG A 429 12.64 -22.81 20.59
N ARG A 430 12.45 -24.13 20.72
CA ARG A 430 11.39 -24.89 20.01
C ARG A 430 9.99 -24.36 20.34
N VAL A 431 9.72 -24.01 21.59
CA VAL A 431 8.45 -23.35 22.00
C VAL A 431 8.44 -21.84 21.77
N GLY A 432 9.48 -21.26 21.16
CA GLY A 432 9.57 -19.85 20.77
C GLY A 432 9.86 -18.85 21.89
N CYS A 433 10.22 -19.30 23.09
CA CYS A 433 10.44 -18.46 24.27
C CYS A 433 11.89 -17.98 24.45
N LEU A 434 12.87 -18.64 23.80
CA LEU A 434 14.28 -18.22 23.74
C LEU A 434 14.68 -17.91 22.29
N SER A 435 15.26 -16.73 22.05
CA SER A 435 15.69 -16.28 20.72
C SER A 435 17.17 -16.48 20.41
N THR A 436 18.00 -16.75 21.43
CA THR A 436 19.46 -16.83 21.32
C THR A 436 19.98 -18.26 21.16
N ALA A 437 21.32 -18.40 21.04
CA ALA A 437 22.08 -19.64 21.06
C ALA A 437 21.67 -20.60 22.21
N ALA A 438 22.02 -21.88 22.11
CA ALA A 438 21.97 -22.85 23.22
C ALA A 438 23.41 -23.11 23.64
N ASP A 439 23.98 -22.11 24.31
CA ASP A 439 25.38 -22.05 24.74
C ASP A 439 25.69 -23.06 25.86
N GLY A 440 24.69 -23.37 26.70
CA GLY A 440 24.81 -24.18 27.91
C GLY A 440 25.00 -23.37 29.19
N ASP A 441 24.97 -22.04 29.11
CA ASP A 441 25.07 -21.14 30.26
C ASP A 441 23.66 -20.68 30.68
N TRP A 442 23.32 -20.87 31.96
CA TRP A 442 22.01 -20.46 32.50
C TRP A 442 21.95 -18.95 32.79
N SER A 443 22.23 -18.16 31.76
CA SER A 443 22.26 -16.70 31.77
C SER A 443 20.88 -16.08 32.06
N ALA A 444 20.86 -14.79 32.41
CA ALA A 444 19.62 -14.04 32.62
C ALA A 444 18.70 -14.00 31.39
N ALA A 445 19.18 -14.31 30.18
CA ALA A 445 18.32 -14.52 29.02
C ALA A 445 17.54 -15.83 29.14
N SER A 446 18.21 -16.95 29.44
CA SER A 446 17.61 -18.26 29.71
C SER A 446 16.57 -18.17 30.85
N GLN A 447 16.90 -17.48 31.94
CA GLN A 447 15.98 -17.26 33.07
C GLN A 447 14.70 -16.51 32.63
N ARG A 448 14.83 -15.39 31.89
CA ARG A 448 13.68 -14.64 31.37
C ARG A 448 12.84 -15.47 30.39
N SER A 449 13.46 -16.32 29.59
CA SER A 449 12.77 -17.24 28.67
C SER A 449 11.94 -18.29 29.40
N LEU A 450 12.43 -18.84 30.53
CA LEU A 450 11.63 -19.75 31.37
C LEU A 450 10.48 -19.01 32.09
N THR A 451 10.69 -17.75 32.52
CA THR A 451 9.62 -16.90 33.05
C THR A 451 8.54 -16.59 32.01
N LEU A 452 8.92 -16.33 30.74
CA LEU A 452 7.98 -16.15 29.64
C LEU A 452 7.21 -17.45 29.35
N PHE A 453 7.90 -18.59 29.32
CA PHE A 453 7.24 -19.90 29.19
C PHE A 453 6.22 -20.13 30.31
N ASN A 454 6.59 -19.91 31.58
CA ASN A 454 5.67 -20.00 32.72
C ASN A 454 4.41 -19.15 32.51
N LYS A 455 4.57 -17.89 32.09
CA LYS A 455 3.45 -16.96 31.84
C LYS A 455 2.48 -17.45 30.76
N TYR A 456 2.97 -18.01 29.66
CA TYR A 456 2.14 -18.44 28.52
C TYR A 456 1.71 -19.92 28.57
N ALA A 457 2.44 -20.78 29.29
CA ALA A 457 2.12 -22.20 29.48
C ALA A 457 1.25 -22.48 30.71
N GLY A 458 1.10 -21.49 31.62
CA GLY A 458 0.38 -21.64 32.89
C GLY A 458 1.15 -22.39 33.98
N THR A 459 2.49 -22.39 33.91
CA THR A 459 3.38 -23.19 34.80
C THR A 459 4.16 -22.31 35.78
N GLN A 460 4.77 -22.93 36.80
CA GLN A 460 5.49 -22.24 37.88
C GLN A 460 6.85 -22.88 38.20
N PHE A 461 7.70 -23.08 37.19
CA PHE A 461 9.08 -23.55 37.39
C PHE A 461 9.98 -22.41 37.91
N ASP A 462 10.98 -22.70 38.76
CA ASP A 462 11.94 -21.67 39.18
C ASP A 462 12.82 -21.24 38.00
N ALA A 463 12.65 -19.99 37.58
CA ALA A 463 13.43 -19.40 36.50
C ALA A 463 14.95 -19.42 36.74
N LYS A 464 15.41 -19.50 38.01
CA LYS A 464 16.84 -19.47 38.36
C LYS A 464 17.58 -20.78 38.07
N LEU A 465 16.88 -21.88 37.83
CA LEU A 465 17.47 -23.22 37.70
C LEU A 465 16.93 -23.93 36.44
N ALA A 466 17.83 -24.57 35.68
CA ALA A 466 17.43 -25.54 34.67
C ALA A 466 17.08 -26.88 35.36
N SER A 467 15.79 -27.21 35.47
CA SER A 467 15.32 -28.48 36.06
C SER A 467 14.87 -29.50 35.01
N VAL A 468 14.87 -30.77 35.40
CA VAL A 468 14.36 -31.89 34.57
C VAL A 468 12.85 -31.74 34.35
N ASP A 469 12.10 -31.32 35.38
CA ASP A 469 10.64 -31.14 35.29
C ASP A 469 10.26 -30.05 34.28
N ALA A 470 11.03 -28.96 34.24
CA ALA A 470 10.87 -27.91 33.24
C ALA A 470 11.18 -28.43 31.83
N LEU A 471 12.24 -29.26 31.67
CA LEU A 471 12.60 -29.86 30.39
C LEU A 471 11.48 -30.75 29.83
N ASP A 472 10.90 -31.62 30.66
CA ASP A 472 9.86 -32.54 30.20
C ASP A 472 8.50 -31.83 30.01
N ALA A 473 8.20 -30.80 30.81
CA ALA A 473 7.04 -29.93 30.58
C ALA A 473 7.16 -29.08 29.30
N LEU A 474 8.38 -28.73 28.86
CA LEU A 474 8.65 -28.10 27.56
C LEU A 474 8.44 -29.11 26.42
N LYS A 475 9.05 -30.30 26.49
CA LYS A 475 8.88 -31.40 25.50
C LYS A 475 7.40 -31.74 25.28
N ALA A 476 6.60 -31.75 26.35
CA ALA A 476 5.17 -32.03 26.31
C ALA A 476 4.32 -31.00 25.54
N LYS A 477 4.87 -29.83 25.14
CA LYS A 477 4.18 -28.85 24.29
C LYS A 477 4.43 -29.15 22.80
N PRO A 478 3.39 -29.40 21.98
CA PRO A 478 3.57 -29.83 20.59
C PRO A 478 3.97 -28.72 19.60
N GLY A 479 4.04 -27.45 20.03
CA GLY A 479 4.36 -26.31 19.17
C GLY A 479 4.77 -25.05 19.91
N ARG A 480 4.82 -23.92 19.19
CA ARG A 480 5.16 -22.59 19.71
C ARG A 480 4.18 -22.16 20.83
N VAL A 481 4.72 -21.75 21.98
CA VAL A 481 3.97 -21.27 23.15
C VAL A 481 4.14 -19.77 23.37
N CYS A 482 5.34 -19.22 23.15
CA CYS A 482 5.57 -17.79 23.23
C CYS A 482 5.31 -17.10 21.87
N PRO A 483 4.58 -15.96 21.84
CA PRO A 483 4.28 -15.24 20.61
C PRO A 483 5.52 -14.58 19.99
N LEU A 484 5.53 -14.42 18.67
CA LEU A 484 6.58 -13.70 17.95
C LEU A 484 6.46 -12.20 18.20
N VAL A 485 7.45 -11.62 18.90
CA VAL A 485 7.60 -10.17 19.06
C VAL A 485 8.33 -9.63 17.83
N CYS A 486 7.58 -8.95 16.95
CA CYS A 486 8.14 -8.29 15.77
C CYS A 486 8.57 -6.85 16.07
N ASN A 487 9.54 -6.35 15.30
CA ASN A 487 10.03 -4.97 15.40
C ASN A 487 8.95 -3.95 14.98
N PHE A 488 9.15 -2.69 15.37
CA PHE A 488 8.29 -1.58 14.94
C PHE A 488 8.15 -1.53 13.40
N GLY A 489 6.92 -1.41 12.90
CA GLY A 489 6.58 -1.48 11.47
C GLY A 489 6.38 -2.90 10.92
N PHE A 490 6.41 -3.95 11.75
CA PHE A 490 6.21 -5.35 11.33
C PHE A 490 5.20 -6.09 12.23
N LYS A 491 4.36 -6.93 11.64
CA LYS A 491 3.44 -7.83 12.35
C LYS A 491 3.86 -9.29 12.15
N ALA A 492 3.46 -10.18 13.06
CA ALA A 492 3.64 -11.61 12.86
C ALA A 492 2.63 -12.14 11.82
N ASP A 493 3.10 -13.00 10.92
CA ASP A 493 2.30 -13.73 9.94
C ASP A 493 2.91 -15.14 9.81
N GLY A 494 2.20 -16.15 10.33
CA GLY A 494 2.78 -17.46 10.61
C GLY A 494 4.02 -17.35 11.51
N ASP A 495 5.16 -17.82 11.00
CA ASP A 495 6.46 -17.77 11.67
C ASP A 495 7.37 -16.60 11.24
N GLN A 496 6.86 -15.66 10.42
CA GLN A 496 7.65 -14.52 9.89
C GLN A 496 7.10 -13.15 10.34
N CYS A 497 7.99 -12.18 10.48
CA CYS A 497 7.62 -10.79 10.71
C CYS A 497 7.48 -10.05 9.35
N VAL A 498 6.24 -9.84 8.90
CA VAL A 498 5.94 -9.16 7.64
C VAL A 498 5.70 -7.66 7.86
N LYS A 499 6.13 -6.84 6.90
CA LYS A 499 6.03 -5.38 7.00
C LYS A 499 4.56 -4.94 6.95
N ILE A 500 4.18 -4.03 7.85
CA ILE A 500 2.82 -3.48 7.90
C ILE A 500 2.62 -2.50 6.74
N ALA A 501 1.61 -2.76 5.91
CA ALA A 501 1.18 -1.88 4.82
C ALA A 501 -0.19 -1.30 5.14
N CYS A 502 -0.23 -0.03 5.56
CA CYS A 502 -1.47 0.68 5.87
C CYS A 502 -2.17 1.21 4.60
N ARG A 503 -3.49 1.38 4.68
CA ARG A 503 -4.29 2.00 3.60
C ARG A 503 -3.97 3.50 3.47
N PRO A 504 -4.20 4.14 2.31
CA PRO A 504 -4.03 5.58 2.16
C PRO A 504 -4.77 6.37 3.24
N GLY A 505 -4.10 7.36 3.86
CA GLY A 505 -4.61 8.12 5.01
C GLY A 505 -4.38 7.48 6.39
N TYR A 506 -3.67 6.35 6.47
CA TYR A 506 -3.31 5.66 7.69
C TYR A 506 -1.78 5.49 7.80
N ARG A 507 -1.25 5.53 9.03
CA ARG A 507 0.17 5.28 9.37
C ARG A 507 0.28 4.15 10.39
N VAL A 508 1.48 3.60 10.57
CA VAL A 508 1.74 2.70 11.71
C VAL A 508 1.77 3.53 13.01
N GLY A 509 0.99 3.12 14.00
CA GLY A 509 0.97 3.63 15.37
C GLY A 509 2.03 2.96 16.24
N ASP A 510 2.28 3.49 17.42
CA ASP A 510 3.36 3.02 18.33
C ASP A 510 3.12 1.61 18.91
N ASP A 511 1.91 1.07 18.69
CA ASP A 511 1.44 -0.28 19.01
C ASP A 511 1.55 -1.30 17.85
N ASN A 512 2.09 -0.87 16.70
CA ASN A 512 2.09 -1.61 15.43
C ASN A 512 0.70 -1.83 14.78
N GLU A 513 -0.34 -1.07 15.15
CA GLU A 513 -1.58 -1.00 14.36
C GLU A 513 -1.55 0.10 13.28
N CYS A 514 -2.52 0.10 12.37
CA CYS A 514 -2.68 1.15 11.36
C CYS A 514 -3.64 2.23 11.86
N GLU A 515 -3.11 3.28 12.46
CA GLU A 515 -3.87 4.45 12.92
C GLU A 515 -4.22 5.41 11.78
N LYS A 516 -5.40 6.03 11.85
CA LYS A 516 -5.81 7.07 10.90
C LYS A 516 -5.05 8.37 11.17
N ILE A 517 -4.48 8.99 10.14
CA ILE A 517 -3.83 10.30 10.25
C ILE A 517 -4.90 11.34 10.60
N GLN A 518 -4.97 11.75 11.87
CA GLN A 518 -5.73 12.91 12.29
C GLN A 518 -4.96 14.17 11.93
N GLU A 519 -5.35 14.83 10.83
CA GLU A 519 -4.92 16.19 10.52
C GLU A 519 -5.47 17.15 11.59
N LYS A 520 -4.70 17.34 12.67
CA LYS A 520 -4.93 18.41 13.64
C LYS A 520 -4.72 19.75 12.93
N LYS A 521 -5.82 20.33 12.43
CA LYS A 521 -5.87 21.75 12.06
C LYS A 521 -5.25 22.56 13.21
N PRO A 522 -4.30 23.48 12.95
CA PRO A 522 -3.64 24.23 14.00
C PRO A 522 -4.66 25.15 14.68
N VAL A 523 -5.12 24.75 15.87
CA VAL A 523 -5.91 25.61 16.76
C VAL A 523 -4.92 26.61 17.34
N ALA A 524 -4.94 27.85 16.83
CA ALA A 524 -4.07 28.92 17.30
C ALA A 524 -4.25 29.11 18.81
N THR A 525 -3.18 28.96 19.58
CA THR A 525 -3.19 29.17 21.03
C THR A 525 -3.42 30.65 21.33
N ARG A 526 -4.13 30.94 22.42
CA ARG A 526 -4.64 32.29 22.77
C ARG A 526 -3.57 33.36 22.94
N GLU A 527 -2.30 32.96 23.00
CA GLU A 527 -1.13 33.83 23.08
C GLU A 527 -0.76 34.45 21.72
N GLU A 528 -0.92 33.73 20.60
CA GLU A 528 -0.68 34.30 19.27
C GLU A 528 -1.64 35.44 18.96
N SER A 529 -2.94 35.30 19.31
CA SER A 529 -3.93 36.36 19.13
C SER A 529 -3.52 37.65 19.84
N ARG A 530 -2.97 37.56 21.07
CA ARG A 530 -2.51 38.75 21.81
C ARG A 530 -1.33 39.44 21.14
N ARG A 531 -0.30 38.68 20.70
CA ARG A 531 0.83 39.26 19.94
C ARG A 531 0.35 39.92 18.66
N ARG A 532 -0.57 39.27 17.93
CA ARG A 532 -1.11 39.77 16.67
C ARG A 532 -1.93 41.05 16.85
N ASP A 533 -2.67 41.19 17.95
CA ASP A 533 -3.39 42.42 18.30
C ASP A 533 -2.45 43.54 18.80
N GLU A 534 -1.36 43.21 19.49
CA GLU A 534 -0.33 44.17 19.90
C GLU A 534 0.46 44.71 18.70
N ASP A 535 0.92 43.84 17.80
CA ASP A 535 1.59 44.23 16.54
C ASP A 535 0.65 45.06 15.66
N ARG A 536 -0.64 44.72 15.61
CA ARG A 536 -1.65 45.49 14.87
C ARG A 536 -1.83 46.90 15.44
N LYS A 537 -1.97 47.04 16.77
CA LYS A 537 -1.96 48.35 17.43
C LYS A 537 -0.66 49.13 17.19
N ARG A 538 0.47 48.43 17.07
CA ARG A 538 1.78 49.05 16.80
C ARG A 538 1.91 49.55 15.36
N SER A 539 1.26 48.90 14.40
CA SER A 539 1.13 49.41 13.02
C SER A 539 0.06 50.52 12.89
N ASP A 540 -1.08 50.42 13.57
CA ASP A 540 -2.14 51.44 13.53
C ASP A 540 -1.72 52.74 14.25
N ALA A 541 -0.76 52.66 15.18
CA ALA A 541 -0.15 53.82 15.86
C ALA A 541 1.06 54.43 15.12
N ALA A 542 1.47 53.87 13.97
CA ALA A 542 2.56 54.43 13.18
C ALA A 542 2.04 55.60 12.33
N ALA A 543 2.64 56.78 12.47
CA ALA A 543 2.30 57.93 11.65
C ALA A 543 2.53 57.61 10.15
N PRO A 544 1.61 58.00 9.25
CA PRO A 544 1.69 57.63 7.84
C PRO A 544 2.96 58.20 7.19
N ALA A 545 3.74 57.33 6.55
CA ALA A 545 4.92 57.75 5.79
C ALA A 545 4.49 58.75 4.69
N PRO A 546 5.26 59.85 4.48
CA PRO A 546 4.86 60.89 3.55
C PRO A 546 4.78 60.34 2.13
N GLN A 547 3.59 60.41 1.53
CA GLN A 547 3.38 60.01 0.15
C GLN A 547 4.27 60.85 -0.77
N ALA A 548 5.03 60.19 -1.65
CA ALA A 548 5.80 60.86 -2.69
C ALA A 548 4.82 61.57 -3.64
N SER A 549 4.69 62.88 -3.49
CA SER A 549 3.82 63.71 -4.32
C SER A 549 4.23 63.59 -5.78
N GLY A 550 3.27 63.36 -6.69
CA GLY A 550 3.49 63.23 -8.14
C GLY A 550 3.86 64.55 -8.84
N GLN A 551 4.85 65.27 -8.30
CA GLN A 551 5.36 66.52 -8.84
C GLN A 551 6.25 66.25 -10.05
N ILE A 552 6.07 67.07 -11.08
CA ILE A 552 6.86 67.05 -12.32
C ILE A 552 7.64 68.36 -12.38
N ILE A 553 8.92 68.27 -12.72
CA ILE A 553 9.79 69.41 -12.99
C ILE A 553 10.00 69.54 -14.50
N CYS A 554 9.86 70.75 -15.03
CA CYS A 554 10.06 71.07 -16.43
C CYS A 554 11.19 72.10 -16.59
N ASN A 555 12.05 71.89 -17.58
CA ASN A 555 13.07 72.86 -18.02
C ASN A 555 13.14 72.88 -19.55
N ASN A 556 14.06 73.65 -20.13
CA ASN A 556 14.19 73.77 -21.59
C ASN A 556 14.54 72.46 -22.33
N GLY A 557 14.91 71.39 -21.61
CA GLY A 557 15.12 70.03 -22.14
C GLY A 557 13.92 69.09 -21.98
N GLY A 558 12.81 69.55 -21.39
CA GLY A 558 11.58 68.76 -21.22
C GLY A 558 11.09 68.65 -19.77
N CYS A 559 10.06 67.83 -19.56
CA CYS A 559 9.43 67.58 -18.27
C CYS A 559 9.71 66.15 -17.77
N ARG A 560 10.08 66.00 -16.49
CA ARG A 560 10.27 64.69 -15.83
C ARG A 560 9.70 64.65 -14.42
N PRO A 561 9.41 63.47 -13.85
CA PRO A 561 9.09 63.35 -12.44
C PRO A 561 10.23 63.85 -11.54
N VAL A 562 9.86 64.32 -10.34
CA VAL A 562 10.77 64.52 -9.21
C VAL A 562 11.20 63.15 -8.66
N ALA A 563 12.46 63.02 -8.27
CA ALA A 563 13.05 61.78 -7.78
C ALA A 563 12.53 61.36 -6.39
N LYS A 564 12.52 60.05 -6.11
CA LYS A 564 12.12 59.52 -4.80
C LYS A 564 13.02 60.07 -3.69
N GLY A 565 12.41 60.72 -2.70
CA GLY A 565 13.11 61.40 -1.59
C GLY A 565 13.24 62.92 -1.78
N CYS A 566 12.95 63.43 -2.98
CA CYS A 566 13.04 64.85 -3.31
C CYS A 566 11.66 65.51 -3.43
N ARG A 567 11.62 66.83 -3.34
CA ARG A 567 10.42 67.68 -3.48
C ARG A 567 10.76 68.94 -4.28
N LEU A 568 9.77 69.58 -4.90
CA LEU A 568 9.97 70.92 -5.45
C LEU A 568 10.20 71.93 -4.32
N GLY A 569 11.23 72.76 -4.48
CA GLY A 569 11.64 73.79 -3.53
C GLY A 569 12.32 74.97 -4.23
N SER A 570 12.73 75.97 -3.45
CA SER A 570 13.31 77.21 -3.99
C SER A 570 14.84 77.16 -3.89
N VAL A 571 15.51 76.89 -5.01
CA VAL A 571 16.98 76.74 -5.10
C VAL A 571 17.62 77.99 -5.71
N PRO A 572 18.86 78.37 -5.33
CA PRO A 572 19.57 79.45 -6.01
C PRO A 572 19.92 79.06 -7.45
N ASN A 573 19.74 80.00 -8.38
CA ASN A 573 20.26 79.89 -9.74
C ASN A 573 21.81 79.97 -9.73
N ALA A 574 22.47 79.57 -10.82
CA ALA A 574 23.93 79.45 -10.92
C ALA A 574 24.72 80.74 -10.56
N ASN A 575 24.10 81.92 -10.72
CA ASN A 575 24.69 83.22 -10.37
C ASN A 575 24.32 83.72 -8.96
N GLY A 576 23.73 82.88 -8.11
CA GLY A 576 23.46 83.12 -6.68
C GLY A 576 22.36 84.14 -6.33
N SER A 577 22.02 85.07 -7.23
CA SER A 577 21.19 86.25 -6.94
C SER A 577 19.67 86.06 -7.04
N LEU A 578 19.21 84.98 -7.67
CA LEU A 578 17.78 84.69 -7.90
C LEU A 578 17.46 83.26 -7.49
N LYS A 579 16.30 83.06 -6.85
CA LYS A 579 15.79 81.72 -6.53
C LYS A 579 14.82 81.24 -7.60
N ILE A 580 14.97 79.99 -8.02
CA ILE A 580 14.12 79.31 -9.00
C ILE A 580 13.47 78.07 -8.38
N THR A 581 12.36 77.61 -8.94
CA THR A 581 11.76 76.34 -8.51
C THR A 581 12.60 75.19 -9.05
N GLY A 582 13.19 74.41 -8.15
CA GLY A 582 14.08 73.29 -8.44
C GLY A 582 13.85 72.10 -7.52
N GLU A 583 14.64 71.06 -7.71
CA GLU A 583 14.54 69.81 -6.96
C GLU A 583 15.38 69.88 -5.68
N VAL A 584 14.73 69.69 -4.52
CA VAL A 584 15.36 69.69 -3.20
C VAL A 584 15.18 68.31 -2.58
N CYS A 585 16.28 67.60 -2.41
CA CYS A 585 16.35 66.32 -1.73
C CYS A 585 16.78 66.53 -0.26
N ASN A 586 16.24 65.71 0.64
CA ASN A 586 16.66 65.63 2.04
C ASN A 586 17.59 64.42 2.24
#